data_AF-A0A7K7WHH8-F1
#
_entry.id   AF-A0A7K7WHH8-F1
#
_cell.length_a   1.000
_cell.length_b   1.000
_cell.length_c   1.000
_cell.angle_alpha   90.00
_cell.angle_beta   90.00
_cell.angle_gamma   90.00
#
_symmetry.space_group_name_H-M   'P 1'
#
loop_
_entity.id
_entity.type
_entity.pdbx_description
1 polymer ?
#
loop_
_entity_poly.entity_id
_entity_poly.type
_entity_poly.pdbx_seq_one_letter_code
_entity_poly.pdbx_strand_id
1 'polypeptide(L)'
;GVELSVNNNASNFTLSAESGSLISLSCLVQNNSQAEELLWYRGDGTVDLKAGNKENVSNICISPVTEDDNGITFTCKLKRDQSVQVSVILDVQFLPDLSGEESLLVEEEKHVTLKCNSKSNPQGLATWYKNNNTLTLEQNRYEVYQTSDVFQLSIKEAQKSDNGTYTCLVKSELGEGRKDFHLTVEDKKPVFPTEAIIAAAVVVALTLIFGIVARKDKIFKVWKAPISSEK
;
A
#
# COMPACT_ATOMS: atom_id res chain seq x y z
N GLY A 1 5.05 -16.65 29.25
CA GLY A 1 3.63 -16.82 29.62
C GLY A 1 3.27 -15.76 30.63
N VAL A 2 2.03 -15.28 30.63
CA VAL A 2 1.56 -14.26 31.57
C VAL A 2 0.38 -14.81 32.36
N GLU A 3 0.39 -14.54 33.66
CA GLU A 3 -0.67 -14.90 34.59
C GLU A 3 -1.51 -13.66 34.92
N LEU A 4 -2.82 -13.75 34.67
CA LEU A 4 -3.81 -12.71 34.89
C LEU A 4 -4.72 -13.12 36.05
N SER A 5 -4.88 -12.21 37.00
CA SER A 5 -5.80 -12.39 38.13
C SER A 5 -7.09 -11.61 37.89
N VAL A 6 -8.24 -12.30 37.87
CA VAL A 6 -9.55 -11.66 37.72
C VAL A 6 -10.09 -11.25 39.08
N ASN A 7 -10.28 -9.95 39.28
CA ASN A 7 -10.95 -9.38 40.45
C ASN A 7 -11.55 -8.01 40.11
N ASN A 8 -12.31 -7.41 41.03
CA ASN A 8 -12.98 -6.12 40.82
C ASN A 8 -12.02 -4.92 40.68
N ASN A 9 -10.71 -5.13 40.83
CA ASN A 9 -9.69 -4.10 40.84
C ASN A 9 -8.56 -4.38 39.82
N ALA A 10 -8.80 -5.29 38.86
CA ALA A 10 -7.80 -5.71 37.89
C ALA A 10 -7.52 -4.58 36.89
N SER A 11 -6.26 -4.16 36.78
CA SER A 11 -5.80 -3.24 35.75
C SER A 11 -5.54 -3.97 34.43
N ASN A 12 -5.61 -3.24 33.32
CA ASN A 12 -5.19 -3.75 32.01
C ASN A 12 -3.66 -3.78 31.94
N PHE A 13 -3.09 -4.77 31.26
CA PHE A 13 -1.64 -4.92 31.09
C PHE A 13 -1.29 -5.05 29.60
N THR A 14 -0.05 -4.69 29.25
CA THR A 14 0.49 -4.93 27.91
C THR A 14 1.52 -6.05 28.00
N LEU A 15 1.47 -7.01 27.08
CA LEU A 15 2.43 -8.09 26.94
C LEU A 15 3.16 -7.97 25.61
N SER A 16 4.47 -7.72 25.66
CA SER A 16 5.31 -7.77 24.47
C SER A 16 5.65 -9.21 24.08
N ALA A 17 5.54 -9.54 22.80
CA ALA A 17 5.85 -10.86 22.25
C ALA A 17 6.46 -10.73 20.85
N GLU A 18 7.31 -11.68 20.45
CA GLU A 18 7.88 -11.69 19.09
C GLU A 18 6.95 -12.44 18.12
N SER A 19 6.85 -11.97 16.87
CA SER A 19 6.12 -12.68 15.81
C SER A 19 6.72 -14.07 15.58
N GLY A 20 5.86 -15.07 15.35
CA GLY A 20 6.21 -16.49 15.25
C GLY A 20 6.36 -17.20 16.59
N SER A 21 6.39 -16.49 17.72
CA SER A 21 6.47 -17.10 19.05
C SER A 21 5.18 -17.81 19.46
N LEU A 22 5.24 -18.55 20.57
CA LEU A 22 4.09 -19.12 21.25
C LEU A 22 3.95 -18.43 22.60
N ILE A 23 2.75 -17.92 22.88
CA ILE A 23 2.42 -17.37 24.19
C ILE A 23 1.27 -18.15 24.83
N SER A 24 1.35 -18.30 26.14
CA SER A 24 0.28 -18.85 26.98
C SER A 24 -0.19 -17.76 27.92
N LEU A 25 -1.50 -17.51 27.91
CA LEU A 25 -2.17 -16.64 28.86
C LEU A 25 -2.95 -17.52 29.84
N SER A 26 -2.74 -17.27 31.13
CA SER A 26 -3.37 -18.01 32.21
C SER A 26 -4.22 -17.05 33.00
N CYS A 27 -5.51 -17.33 33.12
CA CYS A 27 -6.45 -16.51 33.86
C CYS A 27 -6.95 -17.28 35.07
N LEU A 28 -6.92 -16.67 36.24
CA LEU A 28 -7.36 -17.30 37.47
C LEU A 28 -8.27 -16.42 38.34
N VAL A 29 -9.19 -17.06 39.04
CA VAL A 29 -10.03 -16.42 40.07
C VAL A 29 -9.39 -16.66 41.44
N GLN A 30 -8.99 -15.58 42.12
CA GLN A 30 -8.44 -15.65 43.47
C GLN A 30 -9.55 -15.72 44.54
N ASN A 31 -9.26 -16.40 45.66
CA ASN A 31 -10.11 -16.43 46.86
C ASN A 31 -11.55 -16.93 46.65
N ASN A 32 -11.73 -17.97 45.82
CA ASN A 32 -13.04 -18.56 45.60
C ASN A 32 -13.11 -20.03 46.01
N SER A 33 -14.15 -20.40 46.75
CA SER A 33 -14.42 -21.76 47.23
C SER A 33 -15.33 -22.55 46.29
N GLN A 34 -15.95 -21.89 45.30
CA GLN A 34 -16.77 -22.53 44.27
C GLN A 34 -16.00 -22.61 42.95
N ALA A 35 -16.26 -23.65 42.16
CA ALA A 35 -15.70 -23.79 40.83
C ALA A 35 -16.33 -22.75 39.89
N GLU A 36 -15.52 -21.82 39.39
CA GLU A 36 -15.94 -20.80 38.43
C GLU A 36 -15.55 -21.15 37.00
N GLU A 37 -16.44 -20.81 36.07
CA GLU A 37 -16.17 -20.92 34.64
C GLU A 37 -15.72 -19.57 34.08
N LEU A 38 -14.57 -19.58 33.40
CA LEU A 38 -13.95 -18.42 32.77
C LEU A 38 -14.06 -18.54 31.24
N LEU A 39 -14.36 -17.42 30.59
CA LEU A 39 -14.48 -17.30 29.15
C LEU A 39 -13.40 -16.37 28.62
N TRP A 40 -12.85 -16.71 27.46
CA TRP A 40 -11.79 -15.93 26.82
C TRP A 40 -12.28 -15.32 25.52
N TYR A 41 -11.97 -14.05 25.36
CA TYR A 41 -12.39 -13.26 24.22
C TYR A 41 -11.18 -12.64 23.52
N ARG A 42 -11.18 -12.66 22.19
CA ARG A 42 -10.22 -11.94 21.35
C ARG A 42 -10.88 -10.68 20.79
N GLY A 43 -10.19 -9.54 20.87
CA GLY A 43 -10.64 -8.26 20.33
C GLY A 43 -11.90 -7.72 21.03
N ASP A 44 -12.98 -7.55 20.28
CA ASP A 44 -14.22 -6.91 20.72
C ASP A 44 -15.15 -7.80 21.57
N GLY A 45 -14.82 -9.07 21.77
CA GLY A 45 -15.66 -9.97 22.55
C GLY A 45 -16.47 -10.98 21.74
N THR A 46 -16.27 -11.08 20.42
CA THR A 46 -17.11 -11.91 19.55
C THR A 46 -16.71 -13.38 19.47
N VAL A 47 -15.46 -13.74 19.82
CA VAL A 47 -14.92 -15.10 19.67
C VAL A 47 -14.53 -15.69 21.02
N ASP A 48 -15.22 -16.76 21.42
CA ASP A 48 -14.83 -17.62 22.55
C ASP A 48 -13.66 -18.54 22.11
N LEU A 49 -12.51 -18.38 22.75
CA LEU A 49 -11.31 -19.17 22.42
C LEU A 49 -11.37 -20.54 23.10
N LYS A 50 -10.98 -21.61 22.39
CA LYS A 50 -10.86 -22.95 22.96
C LYS A 50 -9.84 -22.92 24.11
N ALA A 51 -10.32 -22.92 25.34
CA ALA A 51 -9.48 -22.80 26.52
C ALA A 51 -9.30 -24.15 27.24
N GLY A 52 -8.11 -24.35 27.80
CA GLY A 52 -7.85 -25.41 28.77
C GLY A 52 -8.43 -25.02 30.11
N ASN A 53 -9.64 -25.49 30.41
CA ASN A 53 -10.36 -25.15 31.63
C ASN A 53 -10.07 -26.15 32.75
N LYS A 54 -9.62 -25.63 33.89
CA LYS A 54 -9.63 -26.27 35.20
C LYS A 54 -10.48 -25.42 36.14
N GLU A 55 -10.91 -25.97 37.28
CA GLU A 55 -11.66 -25.17 38.27
C GLU A 55 -10.85 -23.92 38.64
N ASN A 56 -11.46 -22.74 38.51
CA ASN A 56 -10.89 -21.42 38.80
C ASN A 56 -9.70 -20.97 37.93
N VAL A 57 -9.26 -21.75 36.95
CA VAL A 57 -8.13 -21.41 36.07
C VAL A 57 -8.44 -21.77 34.62
N SER A 58 -8.32 -20.81 33.72
CA SER A 58 -8.50 -21.02 32.28
C SER A 58 -7.28 -20.52 31.51
N ASN A 59 -6.77 -21.36 30.62
CA ASN A 59 -5.55 -21.07 29.85
C ASN A 59 -5.85 -21.04 28.35
N ILE A 60 -5.30 -20.05 27.65
CA ILE A 60 -5.29 -20.02 26.19
C ILE A 60 -3.86 -19.96 25.67
N CYS A 61 -3.63 -20.59 24.53
CA CYS A 61 -2.38 -20.55 23.82
C CYS A 61 -2.59 -19.83 22.49
N ILE A 62 -1.70 -18.90 22.17
CA ILE A 62 -1.67 -18.19 20.89
C ILE A 62 -0.41 -18.65 20.18
N SER A 63 -0.59 -19.33 19.05
CA SER A 63 0.50 -19.92 18.28
C SER A 63 0.11 -20.14 16.81
N PRO A 64 0.93 -19.66 15.86
CA PRO A 64 1.96 -18.65 16.07
C PRO A 64 1.34 -17.30 16.46
N VAL A 65 2.05 -16.48 17.23
CA VAL A 65 1.74 -15.05 17.34
C VAL A 65 2.05 -14.39 15.99
N THR A 66 1.14 -13.56 15.49
CA THR A 66 1.27 -12.92 14.17
C THR A 66 1.17 -11.40 14.29
N GLU A 67 1.52 -10.69 13.22
CA GLU A 67 1.41 -9.23 13.16
C GLU A 67 -0.03 -8.73 13.36
N ASP A 68 -1.02 -9.54 12.94
CA ASP A 68 -2.44 -9.25 13.11
C ASP A 68 -2.90 -9.34 14.58
N ASP A 69 -2.08 -9.93 15.45
CA ASP A 69 -2.31 -9.96 16.90
C ASP A 69 -1.82 -8.68 17.59
N ASN A 70 -1.08 -7.80 16.90
CA ASN A 70 -0.57 -6.57 17.49
C ASN A 70 -1.70 -5.59 17.85
N GLY A 71 -1.67 -5.07 19.07
CA GLY A 71 -2.72 -4.20 19.61
C GLY A 71 -4.03 -4.91 19.93
N ILE A 72 -4.14 -6.22 19.69
CA ILE A 72 -5.34 -6.99 20.02
C ILE A 72 -5.42 -7.20 21.53
N THR A 73 -6.60 -6.91 22.06
CA THR A 73 -6.94 -7.17 23.46
C THR A 73 -7.47 -8.58 23.62
N PHE A 74 -6.91 -9.34 24.56
CA PHE A 74 -7.43 -10.61 25.04
C PHE A 74 -8.06 -10.40 26.41
N THR A 75 -9.34 -10.70 26.52
CA THR A 75 -10.12 -10.47 27.75
C THR A 75 -10.58 -11.79 28.33
N CYS A 76 -10.25 -12.02 29.59
CA CYS A 76 -10.81 -13.10 30.38
C CYS A 76 -11.96 -12.56 31.23
N LYS A 77 -13.15 -13.17 31.11
CA LYS A 77 -14.34 -12.77 31.86
C LYS A 77 -14.86 -13.94 32.67
N LEU A 78 -15.47 -13.62 33.80
CA LEU A 78 -16.22 -14.57 34.58
C LEU A 78 -17.59 -14.84 33.94
N LYS A 79 -17.92 -16.11 33.66
CA LYS A 79 -19.15 -16.47 32.93
C LYS A 79 -20.43 -16.01 33.63
N ARG A 80 -20.49 -16.16 34.96
CA ARG A 80 -21.66 -15.78 35.76
C ARG A 80 -21.83 -14.27 35.91
N ASP A 81 -20.74 -13.51 35.82
CA ASP A 81 -20.71 -12.07 36.03
C ASP A 81 -19.65 -11.44 35.14
N GLN A 82 -20.05 -11.10 33.92
CA GLN A 82 -19.16 -10.53 32.91
C GLN A 82 -18.62 -9.14 33.25
N SER A 83 -19.13 -8.50 34.32
CA SER A 83 -18.55 -7.24 34.83
C SER A 83 -17.16 -7.46 35.45
N VAL A 84 -16.90 -8.68 35.91
CA VAL A 84 -15.62 -9.11 36.48
C VAL A 84 -14.75 -9.65 35.36
N GLN A 85 -13.77 -8.85 34.94
CA GLN A 85 -12.90 -9.15 33.81
C GLN A 85 -11.49 -8.60 33.98
N VAL A 86 -10.55 -9.19 33.25
CA VAL A 86 -9.18 -8.69 33.12
C VAL A 86 -8.78 -8.77 31.65
N SER A 87 -8.04 -7.77 31.18
CA SER A 87 -7.60 -7.71 29.78
C SER A 87 -6.10 -7.54 29.67
N VAL A 88 -5.54 -8.17 28.65
CA VAL A 88 -4.15 -7.99 28.21
C VAL A 88 -4.12 -7.54 26.76
N ILE A 89 -3.37 -6.51 26.45
CA ILE A 89 -3.10 -6.06 25.08
C ILE A 89 -1.79 -6.68 24.64
N LEU A 90 -1.76 -7.29 23.46
CA LEU A 90 -0.51 -7.78 22.90
C LEU A 90 0.22 -6.65 22.15
N ASP A 91 1.51 -6.52 22.44
CA ASP A 91 2.45 -5.70 21.69
C ASP A 91 3.38 -6.65 20.91
N VAL A 92 3.02 -6.95 19.66
CA VAL A 92 3.74 -7.94 18.87
C VAL A 92 4.85 -7.26 18.09
N GLN A 93 6.08 -7.71 18.32
CA GLN A 93 7.29 -7.22 17.69
C GLN A 93 7.61 -8.04 16.43
N PHE A 94 7.82 -7.36 15.29
CA PHE A 94 8.07 -7.96 13.99
C PHE A 94 8.94 -7.05 13.09
N LEU A 95 9.69 -7.70 12.21
CA LEU A 95 10.55 -7.02 11.23
C LEU A 95 9.74 -6.14 10.27
N PRO A 96 10.34 -5.09 9.67
CA PRO A 96 9.66 -4.29 8.67
C PRO A 96 9.26 -5.12 7.44
N ASP A 97 7.96 -5.27 7.21
CA ASP A 97 7.38 -5.80 5.97
C ASP A 97 6.96 -4.66 5.05
N LEU A 98 7.59 -4.58 3.88
CA LEU A 98 7.45 -3.45 2.96
C LEU A 98 6.69 -3.84 1.70
N SER A 99 5.74 -2.98 1.32
CA SER A 99 4.94 -3.15 0.11
C SER A 99 4.83 -1.85 -0.68
N GLY A 100 4.67 -1.97 -1.99
CA GLY A 100 4.59 -0.83 -2.90
C GLY A 100 4.57 -1.31 -4.35
N GLU A 101 4.39 -0.38 -5.27
CA GLU A 101 4.45 -0.67 -6.70
C GLU A 101 5.83 -1.20 -7.10
N GLU A 102 5.90 -2.10 -8.08
CA GLU A 102 7.17 -2.68 -8.53
C GLU A 102 7.83 -1.82 -9.61
N SER A 103 7.06 -1.32 -10.56
CA SER A 103 7.55 -0.50 -11.67
C SER A 103 6.64 0.69 -11.89
N LEU A 104 7.23 1.87 -12.09
CA LEU A 104 6.52 3.10 -12.41
C LEU A 104 6.97 3.64 -13.77
N LEU A 105 6.00 4.08 -14.56
CA LEU A 105 6.21 4.73 -15.84
C LEU A 105 5.74 6.18 -15.76
N VAL A 106 6.62 7.13 -16.05
CA VAL A 106 6.30 8.55 -16.04
C VAL A 106 6.82 9.22 -17.31
N GLU A 107 6.10 10.20 -17.84
CA GLU A 107 6.61 11.04 -18.95
C GLU A 107 7.47 12.17 -18.39
N GLU A 108 8.45 12.65 -19.16
CA GLU A 108 9.25 13.81 -18.78
C GLU A 108 8.41 15.02 -18.37
N GLU A 109 8.96 15.85 -17.47
CA GLU A 109 8.34 17.04 -16.87
C GLU A 109 7.14 16.75 -15.94
N LYS A 110 6.66 15.51 -15.84
CA LYS A 110 5.60 15.14 -14.90
C LYS A 110 6.14 14.86 -13.49
N HIS A 111 5.22 14.84 -12.53
CA HIS A 111 5.50 14.44 -11.15
C HIS A 111 5.29 12.94 -10.99
N VAL A 112 6.14 12.29 -10.19
CA VAL A 112 5.98 10.88 -9.79
C VAL A 112 6.21 10.73 -8.30
N THR A 113 5.41 9.87 -7.65
CA THR A 113 5.54 9.54 -6.23
C THR A 113 5.73 8.05 -6.06
N LEU A 114 6.85 7.67 -5.47
CA LEU A 114 7.14 6.30 -5.06
C LEU A 114 6.61 6.12 -3.64
N LYS A 115 5.61 5.27 -3.46
CA LYS A 115 4.97 5.01 -2.16
C LYS A 115 5.38 3.64 -1.64
N CYS A 116 6.07 3.64 -0.49
CA CYS A 116 6.42 2.46 0.28
C CYS A 116 5.53 2.41 1.53
N ASN A 117 4.71 1.37 1.65
CA ASN A 117 3.99 1.07 2.89
C ASN A 117 4.83 0.11 3.72
N SER A 118 4.88 0.32 5.03
CA SER A 118 5.66 -0.47 5.96
C SER A 118 4.79 -0.89 7.12
N LYS A 119 4.73 -2.19 7.36
CA LYS A 119 4.29 -2.73 8.65
C LYS A 119 5.55 -3.02 9.45
N SER A 120 5.76 -2.33 10.57
CA SER A 120 6.87 -2.65 11.47
C SER A 120 6.51 -2.32 12.91
N ASN A 121 6.87 -3.20 13.84
CA ASN A 121 6.83 -2.89 15.26
C ASN A 121 8.07 -3.49 15.95
N PRO A 122 8.94 -2.71 16.60
CA PRO A 122 8.90 -1.25 16.74
C PRO A 122 8.98 -0.50 15.42
N GLN A 123 8.47 0.75 15.42
CA GLN A 123 8.44 1.59 14.23
C GLN A 123 9.85 1.85 13.68
N GLY A 124 10.05 1.61 12.38
CA GLY A 124 11.29 1.91 11.68
C GLY A 124 11.37 3.30 11.06
N LEU A 125 12.58 3.68 10.63
CA LEU A 125 12.85 4.88 9.84
C LEU A 125 13.26 4.50 8.42
N ALA A 126 12.72 5.23 7.43
CA ALA A 126 13.06 4.99 6.03
C ALA A 126 14.26 5.81 5.56
N THR A 127 15.07 5.21 4.69
CA THR A 127 16.10 5.87 3.90
C THR A 127 15.92 5.48 2.44
N TRP A 128 16.03 6.45 1.54
CA TRP A 128 15.90 6.24 0.10
C TRP A 128 17.27 6.12 -0.56
N TYR A 129 17.38 5.18 -1.49
CA TYR A 129 18.55 4.97 -2.33
C TYR A 129 18.14 5.04 -3.80
N LYS A 130 19.07 5.47 -4.66
CA LYS A 130 18.95 5.36 -6.11
C LYS A 130 20.19 4.65 -6.64
N ASN A 131 19.97 3.55 -7.36
CA ASN A 131 21.02 2.70 -7.90
C ASN A 131 22.09 2.35 -6.84
N ASN A 132 21.63 1.90 -5.67
CA ASN A 132 22.44 1.54 -4.48
C ASN A 132 23.21 2.67 -3.79
N ASN A 133 23.07 3.92 -4.23
CA ASN A 133 23.66 5.07 -3.55
C ASN A 133 22.60 5.81 -2.76
N THR A 134 22.94 6.30 -1.57
CA THR A 134 22.03 7.11 -0.76
C THR A 134 21.52 8.28 -1.59
N LEU A 135 20.20 8.46 -1.64
CA LEU A 135 19.61 9.55 -2.41
C LEU A 135 19.85 10.88 -1.69
N THR A 136 20.67 11.73 -2.29
CA THR A 136 20.91 13.08 -1.78
C THR A 136 19.72 13.98 -2.09
N LEU A 137 19.00 14.42 -1.05
CA LEU A 137 17.82 15.28 -1.15
C LEU A 137 18.15 16.77 -1.37
N GLU A 138 19.42 17.12 -1.62
CA GLU A 138 19.86 18.51 -1.82
C GLU A 138 19.32 19.14 -3.11
N GLN A 139 18.76 18.34 -4.02
CA GLN A 139 18.07 18.85 -5.20
C GLN A 139 16.62 19.22 -4.83
N ASN A 140 16.22 20.48 -5.04
CA ASN A 140 14.85 21.00 -4.86
C ASN A 140 13.74 20.24 -5.64
N ARG A 141 14.08 19.18 -6.39
CA ARG A 141 13.15 18.31 -7.11
C ARG A 141 12.67 17.11 -6.30
N TYR A 142 13.41 16.69 -5.26
CA TYR A 142 13.04 15.56 -4.40
C TYR A 142 12.30 16.05 -3.16
N GLU A 143 11.18 15.43 -2.85
CA GLU A 143 10.42 15.67 -1.62
C GLU A 143 10.15 14.33 -0.93
N VAL A 144 10.42 14.28 0.37
CA VAL A 144 10.14 13.09 1.19
C VAL A 144 9.02 13.40 2.16
N TYR A 145 8.04 12.52 2.21
CA TYR A 145 6.96 12.55 3.21
C TYR A 145 6.92 11.21 3.95
N GLN A 146 6.76 11.26 5.27
CA GLN A 146 6.85 10.09 6.13
C GLN A 146 5.80 10.15 7.23
N THR A 147 5.08 9.04 7.41
CA THR A 147 4.22 8.75 8.56
C THR A 147 4.74 7.51 9.30
N SER A 148 3.95 6.91 10.20
CA SER A 148 4.28 5.65 10.85
C SER A 148 4.44 4.49 9.87
N ASP A 149 3.52 4.39 8.91
CA ASP A 149 3.36 3.20 8.08
C ASP A 149 3.53 3.50 6.58
N VAL A 150 3.76 4.76 6.21
CA VAL A 150 3.88 5.19 4.81
C VAL A 150 5.07 6.12 4.63
N PHE A 151 5.95 5.75 3.71
CA PHE A 151 7.11 6.52 3.27
C PHE A 151 6.97 6.85 1.78
N GLN A 152 7.07 8.12 1.43
CA GLN A 152 6.89 8.61 0.08
C GLN A 152 8.12 9.39 -0.38
N LEU A 153 8.57 9.09 -1.60
CA LEU A 153 9.53 9.90 -2.34
C LEU A 153 8.85 10.46 -3.57
N SER A 154 8.75 11.77 -3.62
CA SER A 154 8.18 12.52 -4.73
C SER A 154 9.30 13.16 -5.56
N ILE A 155 9.22 13.01 -6.88
CA ILE A 155 10.16 13.57 -7.86
C ILE A 155 9.39 14.55 -8.73
N LYS A 156 9.75 15.83 -8.65
CA LYS A 156 9.20 16.89 -9.51
C LYS A 156 9.94 16.94 -10.84
N GLU A 157 9.19 17.25 -11.90
CA GLU A 157 9.72 17.45 -13.25
C GLU A 157 10.66 16.31 -13.66
N ALA A 158 10.10 15.12 -13.85
CA ALA A 158 10.87 13.92 -14.16
C ALA A 158 11.79 14.13 -15.37
N GLN A 159 13.03 13.65 -15.27
CA GLN A 159 14.07 13.77 -16.30
C GLN A 159 14.59 12.38 -16.67
N LYS A 160 15.19 12.20 -17.87
CA LYS A 160 15.85 10.92 -18.22
C LYS A 160 16.87 10.43 -17.19
N SER A 161 17.57 11.35 -16.52
CA SER A 161 18.52 11.02 -15.47
C SER A 161 17.86 10.38 -14.24
N ASP A 162 16.54 10.52 -14.06
CA ASP A 162 15.77 9.91 -12.99
C ASP A 162 15.50 8.42 -13.21
N ASN A 163 15.71 7.89 -14.43
CA ASN A 163 15.63 6.45 -14.67
C ASN A 163 16.54 5.67 -13.72
N GLY A 164 16.02 4.56 -13.19
CA GLY A 164 16.80 3.66 -12.35
C GLY A 164 15.98 2.90 -11.33
N THR A 165 16.70 2.24 -10.44
CA THR A 165 16.11 1.52 -9.31
C THR A 165 16.18 2.37 -8.06
N TYR A 166 15.04 2.65 -7.47
CA TYR A 166 14.92 3.32 -6.18
C TYR A 166 14.63 2.28 -5.11
N THR A 167 15.34 2.34 -3.99
CA THR A 167 15.13 1.42 -2.86
C THR A 167 14.69 2.21 -1.65
N CYS A 168 13.55 1.83 -1.07
CA CYS A 168 13.16 2.24 0.27
C CYS A 168 13.69 1.20 1.26
N LEU A 169 14.63 1.61 2.12
CA LEU A 169 15.16 0.81 3.20
C LEU A 169 14.53 1.30 4.50
N VAL A 170 13.77 0.45 5.19
CA VAL A 170 13.22 0.77 6.51
C VAL A 170 14.01 0.01 7.56
N LYS A 171 14.59 0.73 8.52
CA LYS A 171 15.38 0.15 9.61
C LYS A 171 14.66 0.34 10.94
N SER A 172 14.40 -0.76 11.64
CA SER A 172 13.90 -0.79 13.02
C SER A 172 14.94 -1.40 13.95
N GLU A 173 14.64 -1.46 15.25
CA GLU A 173 15.51 -2.09 16.25
C GLU A 173 15.67 -3.61 16.05
N LEU A 174 14.69 -4.25 15.40
CA LEU A 174 14.71 -5.70 15.13
C LEU A 174 15.49 -6.05 13.86
N GLY A 175 15.63 -5.10 12.92
CA GLY A 175 16.29 -5.35 11.64
C GLY A 175 15.88 -4.36 10.55
N GLU A 176 15.98 -4.80 9.30
CA GLU A 176 15.68 -3.96 8.13
C GLU A 176 14.81 -4.67 7.10
N GLY A 177 13.93 -3.90 6.45
CA GLY A 177 13.15 -4.30 5.28
C GLY A 177 13.53 -3.45 4.07
N ARG A 178 13.40 -4.00 2.87
CA ARG A 178 13.74 -3.32 1.61
C ARG A 178 12.62 -3.47 0.59
N LYS A 179 12.30 -2.36 -0.11
CA LYS A 179 11.41 -2.37 -1.27
C LYS A 179 12.04 -1.61 -2.42
N ASP A 180 12.20 -2.31 -3.53
CA ASP A 180 12.70 -1.74 -4.78
C ASP A 180 11.55 -1.29 -5.67
N PHE A 181 11.80 -0.19 -6.38
CA PHE A 181 10.93 0.43 -7.37
C PHE A 181 11.73 0.67 -8.64
N HIS A 182 11.24 0.20 -9.78
CA HIS A 182 11.85 0.46 -11.07
C HIS A 182 11.19 1.66 -11.75
N LEU A 183 11.87 2.80 -11.82
CA LEU A 183 11.34 4.01 -12.46
C LEU A 183 11.82 4.12 -13.91
N THR A 184 10.87 4.18 -14.84
CA THR A 184 11.11 4.46 -16.25
C THR A 184 10.55 5.84 -16.62
N VAL A 185 11.38 6.70 -17.22
CA VAL A 185 10.99 8.03 -17.70
C VAL A 185 10.94 8.05 -19.23
N GLU A 186 9.74 8.15 -19.79
CA GLU A 186 9.47 8.24 -21.23
C GLU A 186 9.56 9.67 -21.75
N ASP A 187 9.83 9.81 -23.05
CA ASP A 187 9.85 11.11 -23.70
C ASP A 187 8.48 11.77 -23.59
N LYS A 188 8.48 13.09 -23.46
CA LYS A 188 7.25 13.87 -23.57
C LYS A 188 6.61 13.60 -24.93
N LYS A 189 5.37 13.10 -24.93
CA LYS A 189 4.62 12.92 -26.18
C LYS A 189 4.43 14.29 -26.85
N PRO A 190 4.62 14.38 -28.18
CA PRO A 190 4.42 15.63 -28.88
C PRO A 190 2.96 16.08 -28.74
N VAL A 191 2.76 17.21 -28.07
CA VAL A 191 1.45 17.87 -28.02
C VAL A 191 1.31 18.67 -29.29
N PHE A 192 0.57 18.15 -30.27
CA PHE A 192 0.25 18.90 -31.47
C PHE A 192 -0.71 20.04 -31.11
N PRO A 193 -0.39 21.30 -31.46
CA PRO A 193 -1.33 22.40 -31.28
C PRO A 193 -2.65 22.08 -31.99
N THR A 194 -3.78 22.37 -31.35
CA THR A 194 -5.11 22.20 -31.97
C THR A 194 -5.19 22.94 -33.31
N GLU A 195 -4.55 24.10 -33.44
CA GLU A 195 -4.42 24.84 -34.70
C GLU A 195 -3.70 24.05 -35.80
N ALA A 196 -2.64 23.30 -35.46
CA ALA A 196 -1.91 22.48 -36.41
C ALA A 196 -2.73 21.29 -36.90
N ILE A 197 -3.54 20.69 -36.01
CA ILE A 197 -4.49 19.61 -36.36
C ILE A 197 -5.58 20.15 -37.30
N ILE A 198 -6.14 21.33 -36.99
CA ILE A 198 -7.17 21.98 -37.82
C ILE A 198 -6.59 22.36 -39.18
N ALA A 199 -5.40 22.97 -39.23
CA ALA A 199 -4.74 23.34 -40.47
C ALA A 199 -4.49 22.11 -41.37
N ALA A 200 -3.99 21.00 -40.80
CA ALA A 200 -3.81 19.76 -41.54
C ALA A 200 -5.13 19.21 -42.08
N ALA A 201 -6.20 19.21 -41.28
CA ALA A 201 -7.53 18.77 -41.71
C ALA A 201 -8.10 19.64 -42.85
N VAL A 202 -7.93 20.97 -42.77
CA VAL A 202 -8.34 21.90 -43.84
C VAL A 202 -7.54 21.66 -45.12
N VAL A 203 -6.22 21.44 -45.02
CA VAL A 203 -5.38 21.12 -46.19
C VAL A 203 -5.82 19.80 -46.84
N VAL A 204 -6.12 18.77 -46.04
CA VAL A 204 -6.65 17.49 -46.55
C VAL A 204 -8.02 17.69 -47.21
N ALA A 205 -8.93 18.44 -46.59
CA ALA A 205 -10.24 18.72 -47.17
C ALA A 205 -10.12 19.49 -48.50
N LEU A 206 -9.28 20.52 -48.55
CA LEU A 206 -9.03 21.30 -49.77
C LEU A 206 -8.42 20.43 -50.87
N THR A 207 -7.42 19.61 -50.58
CA THR A 207 -6.80 18.72 -51.58
C THR A 207 -7.77 17.67 -52.12
N LEU A 208 -8.65 17.13 -51.26
CA LEU A 208 -9.74 16.25 -51.69
C LEU A 208 -10.74 16.98 -52.59
N ILE A 209 -11.16 18.19 -52.21
CA ILE A 209 -12.08 19.02 -53.01
C ILE A 209 -11.45 19.34 -54.38
N PHE A 210 -10.20 19.82 -54.41
CA PHE A 210 -9.48 20.09 -55.66
C PHE A 210 -9.33 18.82 -56.51
N GLY A 211 -9.06 17.66 -55.91
CA GLY A 211 -9.01 16.38 -56.62
C GLY A 211 -10.36 15.97 -57.24
N ILE A 212 -11.47 16.20 -56.54
CA ILE A 212 -12.84 15.93 -57.04
C ILE A 212 -13.18 16.89 -58.18
N VAL A 213 -12.88 18.19 -58.03
CA VAL A 213 -13.11 19.21 -59.07
C VAL A 213 -12.27 18.92 -60.31
N ALA A 214 -10.97 18.63 -60.14
CA ALA A 214 -10.08 18.28 -61.24
C ALA A 214 -10.50 16.98 -61.97
N ARG A 215 -11.08 16.00 -61.26
CA ARG A 215 -11.67 14.81 -61.89
C ARG A 215 -12.92 15.16 -62.70
N LYS A 216 -13.80 16.04 -62.20
CA LYS A 216 -14.98 16.50 -62.97
C LYS A 216 -14.59 17.27 -64.23
N ASP A 217 -13.59 18.15 -64.17
CA ASP A 217 -13.11 18.91 -65.34
C ASP A 217 -12.48 18.02 -66.42
N LYS A 218 -11.76 16.96 -66.01
CA LYS A 218 -11.24 15.97 -66.97
C LYS A 218 -12.36 15.17 -67.64
N ILE A 219 -13.41 14.79 -66.91
CA ILE A 219 -14.57 14.06 -67.47
C ILE A 219 -15.35 14.94 -68.46
N PHE A 220 -15.56 16.22 -68.14
CA PHE A 220 -16.29 17.15 -69.03
C PHE A 220 -15.54 17.45 -70.33
N LYS A 221 -14.20 17.46 -70.32
CA LYS A 221 -13.40 17.65 -71.55
C LYS A 221 -13.46 16.47 -72.52
N VAL A 222 -13.77 15.25 -72.05
CA VAL A 222 -13.90 14.06 -72.92
C VAL A 222 -15.19 14.09 -73.77
N TRP A 223 -16.22 14.83 -73.34
CA TRP A 223 -17.53 14.90 -74.02
C TRP A 223 -17.65 16.01 -75.09
N LYS A 224 -16.61 16.82 -75.33
CA LYS A 224 -16.59 17.85 -76.38
C LYS A 224 -15.74 17.44 -77.61
N ALA A 225 -15.82 16.19 -78.04
CA ALA A 225 -15.35 15.82 -79.38
C ALA A 225 -16.53 16.00 -80.38
N PRO A 226 -16.41 16.86 -81.40
CA PRO A 226 -17.49 17.06 -82.37
C PRO A 226 -17.70 15.81 -83.23
N ILE A 227 -18.95 15.35 -83.31
CA ILE A 227 -19.40 14.35 -84.28
C ILE A 227 -19.34 15.01 -85.66
N SER A 228 -18.34 14.65 -86.47
CA SER A 228 -18.28 15.05 -87.88
C SER A 228 -19.33 14.29 -88.66
N SER A 229 -20.29 15.01 -89.25
CA SER A 229 -21.22 14.49 -90.24
C SER A 229 -20.46 14.08 -91.50
N GLU A 230 -20.60 12.83 -91.95
CA GLU A 230 -20.09 12.37 -93.22
C GLU A 230 -21.26 11.99 -94.15
N LYS A 231 -21.32 12.76 -95.25
CA LYS A 231 -21.97 12.56 -96.57
C LYS A 231 -23.44 12.17 -96.67
#